data_AF-A0A977PJQ0-F1
#
_entry.id   AF-A0A977PJQ0-F1
#
_cell.length_a   1.000
_cell.length_b   1.000
_cell.length_c   1.000
_cell.angle_alpha   90.00
_cell.angle_beta   90.00
_cell.angle_gamma   90.00
#
_symmetry.space_group_name_H-M   'P 1'
#
loop_
_entity.id
_entity.type
_entity.pdbx_description
1 polymer ?
#
loop_
_entity_poly.entity_id
_entity_poly.type
_entity_poly.pdbx_seq_one_letter_code
_entity_poly.pdbx_strand_id
1 'polypeptide(L)'
;MLRIKNGRRLLNKMIEEYLKKVYEYNSKLPKGVTLKPIHYVRSKGKTYVYIGKYFYKYERVNGKLKWKYVGKEPPKGCPPPPLFPLDGFSARVEGEDLLVSEEVYRKYLKDVLQRETVA
;
A
#
# COMPACT_ATOMS: atom_id res chain seq x y z
N MET A 1 17.11 7.29 15.30
CA MET A 1 15.90 7.44 14.47
C MET A 1 15.86 8.85 13.94
N LEU A 2 15.48 9.03 12.68
CA LEU A 2 15.32 10.34 12.05
C LEU A 2 13.86 10.77 12.16
N ARG A 3 13.63 12.04 12.49
CA ARG A 3 12.28 12.63 12.52
C ARG A 3 12.00 13.35 11.21
N ILE A 4 10.92 12.97 10.56
CA ILE A 4 10.41 13.58 9.33
C ILE A 4 9.19 14.41 9.70
N LYS A 5 9.35 15.73 9.68
CA LYS A 5 8.26 16.67 9.98
C LYS A 5 7.15 16.54 8.94
N ASN A 6 5.89 16.50 9.38
CA ASN A 6 4.72 16.27 8.51
C ASN A 6 4.82 14.98 7.65
N GLY A 7 5.65 14.01 8.06
CA GLY A 7 5.90 12.80 7.29
C GLY A 7 4.63 11.96 7.06
N ARG A 8 3.62 12.08 7.93
CA ARG A 8 2.35 11.37 7.77
C ARG A 8 1.61 11.81 6.50
N ARG A 9 1.60 13.12 6.20
CA ARG A 9 1.01 13.66 4.98
C ARG A 9 1.72 13.13 3.74
N LEU A 10 3.05 13.07 3.77
CA LEU A 10 3.85 12.52 2.68
C LEU A 10 3.53 11.03 2.46
N LEU A 11 3.48 10.24 3.54
CA LEU A 11 3.13 8.83 3.48
C LEU A 11 1.75 8.60 2.87
N ASN A 12 0.75 9.39 3.28
CA ASN A 12 -0.61 9.30 2.73
C ASN A 12 -0.62 9.60 1.23
N LYS A 13 0.06 10.66 0.79
CA LYS A 13 0.17 11.02 -0.64
C LYS A 13 0.78 9.89 -1.46
N MET A 14 1.88 9.29 -1.01
CA MET A 14 2.51 8.15 -1.69
C MET A 14 1.58 6.92 -1.78
N ILE A 15 0.83 6.65 -0.70
CA ILE A 15 -0.15 5.55 -0.69
C ILE A 15 -1.29 5.85 -1.67
N GLU A 16 -1.85 7.06 -1.65
CA GLU A 16 -2.94 7.47 -2.54
C GLU A 16 -2.54 7.38 -4.03
N GLU A 17 -1.34 7.83 -4.38
CA GLU A 17 -0.80 7.70 -5.73
C GLU A 17 -0.67 6.24 -6.16
N TYR A 18 -0.23 5.37 -5.24
CA TYR A 18 -0.19 3.94 -5.52
C TYR A 18 -1.59 3.32 -5.67
N LEU A 19 -2.55 3.70 -4.82
CA LEU A 19 -3.92 3.18 -4.89
C LEU A 19 -4.59 3.50 -6.22
N LYS A 20 -4.33 4.69 -6.80
CA LYS A 20 -4.80 5.02 -8.16
C LYS A 20 -4.33 3.97 -9.19
N LYS A 21 -3.05 3.58 -9.14
CA LYS A 21 -2.49 2.53 -10.00
C LYS A 21 -3.12 1.16 -9.74
N VAL A 22 -3.42 0.84 -8.49
CA VAL A 22 -4.12 -0.40 -8.13
C VAL A 22 -5.54 -0.43 -8.69
N TYR A 23 -6.27 0.68 -8.62
CA TYR A 23 -7.62 0.76 -9.17
C TYR A 23 -7.63 0.65 -10.71
N GLU A 24 -6.69 1.31 -11.38
CA GLU A 24 -6.51 1.17 -12.82
C GLU A 24 -6.08 -0.25 -13.22
N TYR A 25 -5.24 -0.90 -12.43
CA TYR A 25 -4.88 -2.29 -12.64
C TYR A 25 -6.09 -3.21 -12.45
N ASN A 26 -6.90 -2.98 -11.41
CA ASN A 26 -8.09 -3.78 -11.11
C ASN A 26 -9.16 -3.69 -12.21
N SER A 27 -9.26 -2.57 -12.94
CA SER A 27 -10.19 -2.47 -14.07
C SER A 27 -9.81 -3.35 -15.26
N LYS A 28 -8.56 -3.85 -15.29
CA LYS A 28 -8.03 -4.77 -16.32
C LYS A 28 -8.13 -6.24 -15.92
N LEU A 29 -8.57 -6.54 -14.69
CA LEU A 29 -8.72 -7.91 -14.20
C LEU A 29 -10.07 -8.51 -14.60
N PRO A 30 -10.18 -9.85 -14.64
CA PRO A 30 -11.46 -10.52 -14.81
C PRO A 30 -12.48 -10.07 -13.76
N LYS A 31 -13.75 -9.97 -14.17
CA LYS A 31 -14.85 -9.59 -13.28
C LYS A 31 -14.89 -10.51 -12.05
N GLY A 32 -15.10 -9.91 -10.89
CA GLY A 32 -15.11 -10.63 -9.62
C GLY A 32 -13.72 -10.98 -9.08
N VAL A 33 -12.63 -10.52 -9.70
CA VAL A 33 -11.27 -10.59 -9.17
C VAL A 33 -10.74 -9.19 -8.90
N THR A 34 -9.99 -9.03 -7.82
CA THR A 34 -9.29 -7.77 -7.50
C THR A 34 -8.02 -8.02 -6.70
N LEU A 35 -6.99 -7.23 -6.98
CA LEU A 35 -5.89 -7.00 -6.08
C LEU A 35 -6.39 -6.14 -4.91
N LYS A 36 -6.44 -6.72 -3.71
CA LYS A 36 -6.95 -6.03 -2.53
C LYS A 36 -6.08 -4.81 -2.22
N PRO A 37 -6.66 -3.59 -2.23
CA PRO A 37 -5.88 -2.36 -2.15
C PRO A 37 -5.23 -2.19 -0.79
N ILE A 38 -5.97 -2.38 0.31
CA ILE A 38 -5.43 -2.28 1.66
C ILE A 38 -5.99 -3.39 2.56
N HIS A 39 -5.13 -3.95 3.39
CA HIS A 39 -5.49 -4.84 4.48
C HIS A 39 -4.74 -4.44 5.76
N TYR A 40 -5.50 -3.97 6.75
CA TYR A 40 -4.99 -3.63 8.08
C TYR A 40 -5.04 -4.84 9.00
N VAL A 41 -3.94 -5.10 9.69
CA VAL A 41 -3.85 -6.08 10.77
C VAL A 41 -3.26 -5.40 11.99
N ARG A 42 -3.96 -5.46 13.12
CA ARG A 42 -3.47 -4.92 14.40
C ARG A 42 -2.97 -6.08 15.25
N SER A 43 -1.74 -5.97 15.77
CA SER A 43 -1.15 -6.97 16.64
C SER A 43 -0.14 -6.34 17.59
N LYS A 44 -0.27 -6.61 18.90
CA LYS A 44 0.66 -6.16 19.96
C LYS A 44 1.02 -4.66 19.88
N GLY A 45 0.01 -3.80 19.72
CA GLY A 45 0.19 -2.34 19.60
C GLY A 45 0.81 -1.85 18.28
N LYS A 46 1.09 -2.76 17.33
CA LYS A 46 1.56 -2.44 15.98
C LYS A 46 0.42 -2.59 14.97
N THR A 47 0.42 -1.74 13.96
CA THR A 47 -0.47 -1.87 12.80
C THR A 47 0.37 -2.27 11.59
N TYR A 48 0.06 -3.43 11.03
CA TYR A 48 0.63 -3.93 9.78
C TYR A 48 -0.34 -3.59 8.66
N VAL A 49 0.16 -2.93 7.63
CA VAL A 49 -0.63 -2.52 6.47
C VAL A 49 -0.10 -3.25 5.25
N TYR A 50 -0.90 -4.15 4.70
CA TYR A 50 -0.58 -4.85 3.45
C TYR A 50 -1.32 -4.14 2.31
N ILE A 51 -0.57 -3.54 1.40
CA ILE A 51 -1.12 -2.74 0.30
C ILE A 51 -0.80 -3.47 -1.01
N GLY A 52 -1.83 -3.75 -1.83
CA GLY A 52 -1.66 -4.33 -3.16
C GLY A 52 -0.95 -5.70 -3.21
N LYS A 53 -1.10 -6.53 -2.16
CA LYS A 53 -0.27 -7.75 -1.99
C LYS A 53 -0.96 -9.06 -2.38
N TYR A 54 -2.30 -9.07 -2.39
CA TYR A 54 -3.07 -10.30 -2.44
C TYR A 54 -4.27 -10.16 -3.36
N PHE A 55 -4.47 -11.15 -4.20
CA PHE A 55 -5.63 -11.27 -5.06
C PHE A 55 -6.78 -11.95 -4.31
N TYR A 56 -7.97 -11.40 -4.51
CA TYR A 56 -9.20 -11.93 -3.99
C TYR A 56 -10.23 -12.07 -5.10
N LYS A 57 -11.04 -13.12 -5.00
CA LYS A 57 -12.32 -13.20 -5.67
C LYS A 57 -13.40 -12.64 -4.77
N TYR A 58 -14.35 -11.92 -5.35
CA TYR A 58 -15.54 -11.48 -4.64
C TYR A 58 -16.80 -11.91 -5.39
N GLU A 59 -17.76 -12.41 -4.64
CA GLU A 59 -19.05 -12.87 -5.15
C GLU A 59 -20.16 -12.46 -4.18
N ARG A 60 -21.37 -12.21 -4.71
CA ARG A 60 -22.55 -11.97 -3.88
C ARG A 60 -23.31 -13.27 -3.75
N VAL A 61 -23.40 -13.81 -2.53
CA VAL A 61 -24.19 -15.01 -2.20
C VAL A 61 -25.25 -14.60 -1.19
N ASN A 62 -26.53 -14.78 -1.54
CA ASN A 62 -27.68 -14.39 -0.72
C ASN A 62 -27.61 -12.92 -0.26
N GLY A 63 -27.28 -12.01 -1.18
CA GLY A 63 -27.13 -10.58 -0.91
C GLY A 63 -25.86 -10.19 -0.15
N LYS A 64 -25.10 -11.14 0.39
CA LYS A 64 -23.86 -10.88 1.14
C LYS A 64 -22.64 -10.97 0.24
N LEU A 65 -21.76 -9.98 0.33
CA LEU A 65 -20.47 -10.00 -0.37
C LEU A 65 -19.51 -10.94 0.35
N LYS A 66 -19.09 -12.01 -0.33
CA LYS A 66 -18.06 -12.94 0.14
C LYS A 66 -16.76 -12.67 -0.58
N TRP A 67 -15.67 -12.70 0.18
CA TRP A 67 -14.31 -12.53 -0.31
C TRP A 67 -13.56 -13.84 -0.15
N LYS A 68 -12.98 -14.35 -1.23
CA LYS A 68 -12.16 -15.57 -1.25
C LYS A 68 -10.74 -15.20 -1.61
N TYR A 69 -9.78 -15.53 -0.75
CA TYR A 69 -8.36 -15.36 -1.05
C TYR A 69 -7.96 -16.27 -2.22
N VAL A 70 -7.24 -15.73 -3.19
CA VAL A 70 -6.82 -16.44 -4.41
C VAL A 70 -5.33 -16.72 -4.41
N GLY A 71 -4.52 -15.77 -3.93
CA GLY A 71 -3.07 -15.90 -3.94
C GLY A 71 -2.35 -14.56 -3.95
N LYS A 72 -1.02 -14.61 -4.09
CA LYS A 72 -0.17 -13.44 -4.30
C LYS A 72 0.07 -13.14 -5.78
N GLU A 73 0.03 -14.18 -6.61
CA GLU A 73 0.24 -14.08 -8.05
C GLU A 73 -1.02 -13.61 -8.78
N PRO A 74 -0.86 -12.85 -9.87
CA PRO A 74 -1.99 -12.47 -10.71
C PRO A 74 -2.66 -13.71 -11.31
N PRO A 75 -3.96 -13.64 -11.63
CA PRO A 75 -4.62 -14.69 -12.40
C PRO A 75 -3.88 -14.95 -13.73
N LYS A 76 -3.95 -16.20 -14.21
CA LYS A 76 -3.30 -16.60 -15.46
C LYS A 76 -3.70 -15.67 -16.61
N GLY A 77 -2.71 -15.16 -17.34
CA GLY A 77 -2.90 -14.26 -18.49
C GLY A 77 -3.10 -12.78 -18.13
N CYS A 78 -3.10 -12.42 -16.84
CA CYS A 78 -3.12 -11.02 -16.41
C CYS A 78 -1.70 -10.44 -16.29
N PRO A 79 -1.51 -9.13 -16.53
CA PRO A 79 -0.22 -8.48 -16.32
C PRO A 79 0.19 -8.51 -14.84
N PRO A 80 1.49 -8.34 -14.53
CA PRO A 80 1.95 -8.22 -13.15
C PRO A 80 1.31 -6.99 -12.46
N PRO A 81 1.05 -7.05 -11.14
CA PRO A 81 0.51 -5.93 -10.40
C PRO A 81 1.50 -4.77 -10.32
N PRO A 82 1.03 -3.53 -10.08
CA PRO A 82 1.92 -2.39 -9.84
C PRO A 82 2.76 -2.63 -8.57
N LEU A 83 4.05 -2.33 -8.65
CA LEU A 83 4.98 -2.44 -7.51
C LEU A 83 4.64 -1.39 -6.45
N PHE A 84 4.51 -1.84 -5.20
CA PHE A 84 4.28 -0.95 -4.07
C PHE A 84 5.59 -0.26 -3.67
N PRO A 85 5.67 1.09 -3.73
CA PRO A 85 6.93 1.80 -3.49
C PRO A 85 7.43 1.73 -2.04
N LEU A 86 6.58 1.32 -1.10
CA LEU A 86 6.89 1.28 0.34
C LEU A 86 6.86 -0.16 0.89
N ASP A 87 7.11 -1.17 0.05
CA ASP A 87 7.20 -2.56 0.54
C ASP A 87 8.39 -2.70 1.50
N GLY A 88 8.13 -3.16 2.73
CA GLY A 88 9.09 -3.21 3.82
C GLY A 88 9.27 -1.90 4.60
N PHE A 89 8.53 -0.84 4.28
CA PHE A 89 8.58 0.43 5.02
C PHE A 89 8.07 0.24 6.45
N SER A 90 8.81 0.79 7.42
CA SER A 90 8.39 0.84 8.82
C SER A 90 8.70 2.21 9.41
N ALA A 91 7.74 2.73 10.18
CA ALA A 91 7.85 3.99 10.87
C ALA A 91 7.05 3.96 12.17
N ARG A 92 7.44 4.77 13.14
CA ARG A 92 6.61 5.15 14.27
C ARG A 92 5.96 6.49 13.96
N VAL A 93 4.63 6.56 14.08
CA VAL A 93 3.85 7.78 13.86
C VAL A 93 3.74 8.54 15.19
N GLU A 94 4.09 9.82 15.19
CA GLU A 94 3.94 10.73 16.34
C GLU A 94 3.21 12.00 15.88
N GLY A 95 1.89 12.05 16.07
CA GLY A 95 1.07 13.12 15.50
C GLY A 95 1.15 13.12 13.97
N GLU A 96 1.63 14.22 13.39
CA GLU A 96 1.84 14.36 11.94
C GLU A 96 3.26 13.97 11.49
N ASP A 97 4.15 13.70 12.44
CA ASP A 97 5.54 13.36 12.16
C ASP A 97 5.75 11.85 12.07
N LEU A 98 6.81 11.45 11.35
CA LEU A 98 7.29 10.08 11.29
C LEU A 98 8.67 9.97 11.90
N LEU A 99 8.86 8.97 12.77
CA LEU A 99 10.18 8.50 13.19
C LEU A 99 10.54 7.25 12.39
N VAL A 100 11.65 7.31 11.66
CA VAL A 100 12.15 6.23 10.79
C VAL A 100 13.59 5.85 11.12
N SER A 101 14.00 4.65 10.73
CA SER A 101 15.43 4.31 10.71
C SER A 101 16.15 5.07 9.58
N GLU A 102 17.47 5.18 9.67
CA GLU A 102 18.26 5.78 8.60
C GLU A 102 18.16 4.98 7.29
N GLU A 103 18.10 3.65 7.39
CA GLU A 103 17.88 2.76 6.24
C GLU A 103 16.56 3.08 5.52
N VAL A 104 15.45 3.18 6.26
CA VAL A 104 14.14 3.53 5.71
C VAL A 104 14.17 4.93 5.07
N TYR A 105 14.81 5.90 5.73
CA TYR A 105 14.96 7.24 5.17
C TYR A 105 15.70 7.22 3.83
N ARG A 106 16.87 6.58 3.77
CA ARG A 106 17.70 6.51 2.56
C ARG A 106 16.99 5.77 1.42
N LYS A 107 16.28 4.69 1.73
CA LYS A 107 15.61 3.84 0.73
C LYS A 107 14.35 4.46 0.15
N TYR A 108 13.55 5.15 0.97
CA TYR A 108 12.19 5.56 0.56
C TYR A 108 11.94 7.07 0.54
N LEU A 109 12.66 7.86 1.34
CA LEU A 109 12.28 9.25 1.61
C LEU A 109 13.29 10.29 1.11
N LYS A 110 14.59 9.96 1.05
CA LYS A 110 15.66 10.91 0.68
C LYS A 110 15.36 11.66 -0.62
N ASP A 111 15.12 10.92 -1.70
CA ASP A 111 14.92 11.51 -3.03
C ASP A 111 13.56 12.21 -3.15
N VAL A 112 12.55 11.71 -2.43
CA VAL A 112 11.21 12.28 -2.43
C VAL A 112 11.23 13.66 -1.77
N LEU A 113 11.87 13.76 -0.61
CA LEU A 113 11.98 15.02 0.14
C LEU A 113 12.87 16.04 -0.58
N GLN A 114 13.94 15.61 -1.25
CA GLN A 114 14.78 16.52 -2.05
C GLN A 114 14.03 17.16 -3.22
N ARG A 115 13.04 16.47 -3.80
CA ARG A 115 12.21 17.01 -4.89
C ARG A 115 11.18 18.02 -4.41
N GLU A 116 10.66 17.87 -3.19
CA GLU A 116 9.68 18.81 -2.62
C GLU A 116 10.33 20.11 -2.11
N THR A 117 11.64 20.15 -1.88
CA THR A 117 12.35 21.39 -1.48
C THR A 117 12.72 22.29 -2.68
N VAL A 118 12.62 21.78 -3.89
CA VAL A 118 13.01 22.47 -5.14
C VAL A 118 11.77 22.87 -5.96
N ALA A 119 10.57 22.51 -5.51
CA ALA A 119 9.28 22.86 -6.10
C ALA A 119 8.60 23.97 -5.28
#